data_AF-A0A534JNH0-F1
#
_entry.id   AF-A0A534JNH0-F1
#
_cell.length_a   1.000
_cell.length_b   1.000
_cell.length_c   1.000
_cell.angle_alpha   90.00
_cell.angle_beta   90.00
_cell.angle_gamma   90.00
#
_symmetry.space_group_name_H-M   'P 1'
#
loop_
_entity.id
_entity.type
_entity.pdbx_description
1 polymer ?
#
loop_
_entity_poly.entity_id
_entity_poly.type
_entity_poly.pdbx_seq_one_letter_code
_entity_poly.pdbx_strand_id
1 'polypeptide(L)'
;MRWKPGLAGEPAPAYPVETLRHWYVTPFGGFSPELGLFQVGINREALEKNTSLDPELDRVRVTVIGRVRRPFLFDRFFEVVPLDERHPDALQQSPMGEAVFPEGDLVLRPRESPHVGDDVVLSNVASARLGLLDSQTFARIIQELFRSNRDSDPENS
;
A
#
# COMPACT_ATOMS: atom_id res chain seq x y z
N MET A 1 38.34 12.93 -6.43
CA MET A 1 37.33 13.96 -6.78
C MET A 1 36.89 14.64 -5.49
N ARG A 2 37.07 15.97 -5.40
CA ARG A 2 36.76 16.77 -4.21
C ARG A 2 35.25 17.05 -4.17
N TRP A 3 34.57 16.59 -3.13
CA TRP A 3 33.23 17.06 -2.79
C TRP A 3 33.34 18.50 -2.25
N LYS A 4 32.57 19.44 -2.79
CA LYS A 4 32.41 20.78 -2.24
C LYS A 4 31.17 20.79 -1.34
N PRO A 5 31.23 21.37 -0.13
CA PRO A 5 30.06 21.54 0.71
C PRO A 5 29.26 22.75 0.21
N GLY A 6 28.03 22.51 -0.25
CA GLY A 6 27.09 23.55 -0.66
C GLY A 6 25.68 23.11 -0.30
N LEU A 7 25.08 23.81 0.67
CA LEU A 7 23.69 23.75 1.14
C LEU A 7 23.12 22.37 1.46
N ALA A 8 23.16 22.01 2.75
CA ALA A 8 22.38 20.89 3.30
C ALA A 8 20.89 21.25 3.30
N GLY A 9 20.24 21.13 2.14
CA GLY A 9 18.88 20.62 2.09
C GLY A 9 18.99 19.10 2.06
N GLU A 10 18.30 18.39 2.94
CA GLU A 10 18.24 16.93 2.87
C GLU A 10 17.84 16.51 1.45
N PRO A 11 18.44 15.43 0.90
CA PRO A 11 18.05 14.94 -0.40
C PRO A 11 16.55 14.62 -0.38
N ALA A 12 15.80 15.18 -1.34
CA ALA A 12 14.36 14.93 -1.43
C ALA A 12 14.10 13.41 -1.53
N PRO A 13 12.99 12.92 -0.97
CA PRO A 13 12.68 11.49 -1.00
C PRO A 13 12.61 10.98 -2.45
N ALA A 14 13.33 9.90 -2.73
CA ALA A 14 13.45 9.34 -4.09
C ALA A 14 12.31 8.37 -4.43
N TYR A 15 11.60 7.87 -3.42
CA TYR A 15 10.53 6.88 -3.52
C TYR A 15 9.25 7.43 -2.89
N PRO A 16 8.08 6.80 -3.14
CA PRO A 16 7.82 5.77 -4.14
C PRO A 16 7.92 6.28 -5.59
N VAL A 17 8.34 5.45 -6.55
CA VAL A 17 8.37 5.80 -7.98
C VAL A 17 7.12 5.26 -8.67
N GLU A 18 6.35 6.12 -9.33
CA GLU A 18 5.21 5.68 -10.14
C GLU A 18 5.71 5.03 -11.44
N THR A 19 5.38 3.75 -11.64
CA THR A 19 5.81 2.96 -12.82
C THR A 19 4.72 2.82 -13.86
N LEU A 20 3.48 2.60 -13.40
CA LEU A 20 2.26 2.68 -14.16
C LEU A 20 1.28 3.53 -13.37
N ARG A 21 0.24 4.04 -14.03
CA ARG A 21 -0.76 4.87 -13.35
C ARG A 21 -1.34 4.13 -12.14
N HIS A 22 -1.19 4.72 -10.94
CA HIS A 22 -1.60 4.17 -9.65
C HIS A 22 -0.82 2.91 -9.20
N TRP A 23 0.38 2.69 -9.73
CA TRP A 23 1.35 1.67 -9.31
C TRP A 23 2.65 2.33 -8.89
N TYR A 24 2.95 2.25 -7.60
CA TYR A 24 4.14 2.84 -7.02
C TYR A 24 5.09 1.76 -6.55
N VAL A 25 6.37 1.90 -6.87
CA VAL A 25 7.43 0.98 -6.42
C VAL A 25 8.30 1.70 -5.41
N THR A 26 8.52 1.06 -4.27
CA THR A 26 9.36 1.57 -3.19
C THR A 26 10.10 0.43 -2.50
N PRO A 27 11.32 0.62 -1.98
CA PRO A 27 11.98 -0.40 -1.19
C PRO A 27 11.22 -0.67 0.10
N PHE A 28 11.33 -1.87 0.64
CA PHE A 28 10.91 -2.16 2.00
C PHE A 28 11.90 -1.54 3.01
N GLY A 29 11.39 -0.72 3.91
CA GLY A 29 12.18 0.03 4.90
C GLY A 29 12.36 -0.70 6.22
N GLY A 30 11.35 -1.48 6.64
CA GLY A 30 11.39 -2.19 7.92
C GLY A 30 10.01 -2.38 8.53
N PHE A 31 10.00 -2.79 9.80
CA PHE A 31 8.79 -2.96 10.59
C PHE A 31 8.70 -1.88 11.66
N SER A 32 7.48 -1.50 12.05
CA SER A 32 7.22 -0.62 13.19
C SER A 32 6.00 -1.09 14.00
N PRO A 33 6.05 -1.01 15.35
CA PRO A 33 4.90 -1.29 16.22
C PRO A 33 3.86 -0.15 16.20
N GLU A 34 4.23 1.02 15.69
CA GLU A 34 3.34 2.20 15.61
C GLU A 34 2.24 2.04 14.55
N LEU A 35 2.38 1.05 13.66
CA LEU A 35 1.45 0.77 12.58
C LEU A 35 0.49 -0.36 12.93
N GLY A 36 -0.78 -0.18 12.58
CA GLY A 36 -1.81 -1.21 12.67
C GLY A 36 -1.67 -2.29 11.60
N LEU A 37 -2.29 -3.46 11.83
CA LEU A 37 -2.13 -4.68 11.02
C LEU A 37 -2.42 -4.52 9.51
N PHE A 38 -3.28 -3.58 9.14
CA PHE A 38 -3.65 -3.28 7.75
C PHE A 38 -3.22 -1.87 7.34
N GLN A 39 -2.12 -1.39 7.89
CA GLN A 39 -1.52 -0.12 7.53
C GLN A 39 -0.18 -0.35 6.84
N VAL A 40 0.20 0.59 5.97
CA VAL A 40 1.54 0.70 5.41
C VAL A 40 2.00 2.13 5.59
N GLY A 41 3.14 2.29 6.26
CA GLY A 41 3.74 3.59 6.51
C GLY A 41 4.62 4.01 5.34
N ILE A 42 4.51 5.26 4.92
CA ILE A 42 5.45 5.91 4.00
C ILE A 42 5.67 7.33 4.49
N ASN A 43 6.90 7.83 4.41
CA ASN A 43 7.23 9.21 4.71
C ASN A 43 6.23 10.19 4.08
N ARG A 44 5.68 11.11 4.88
CA ARG A 44 4.69 12.11 4.44
C ARG A 44 5.18 12.92 3.25
N GLU A 45 6.41 13.42 3.29
CA GLU A 45 7.00 14.21 2.21
C GLU A 45 7.14 13.39 0.93
N ALA A 46 7.47 12.11 1.06
CA ALA A 46 7.55 11.17 -0.07
C ALA A 46 6.18 10.94 -0.72
N LEU A 47 5.14 10.74 0.09
CA LEU A 47 3.77 10.57 -0.40
C LEU A 47 3.30 11.79 -1.19
N GLU A 48 3.48 12.98 -0.63
CA GLU A 48 3.03 14.25 -1.21
C GLU A 48 3.76 14.58 -2.52
N LYS A 49 5.06 14.27 -2.60
CA LYS A 49 5.87 14.61 -3.78
C LYS A 49 5.78 13.59 -4.90
N ASN A 50 5.70 12.31 -4.55
CA ASN A 50 5.97 11.24 -5.50
C ASN A 50 4.73 10.41 -5.86
N THR A 51 3.60 10.63 -5.18
CA THR A 51 2.38 9.87 -5.41
C THR A 51 1.15 10.78 -5.58
N SER A 52 0.07 10.22 -6.14
CA SER A 52 -1.25 10.85 -6.12
C SER A 52 -2.20 10.14 -5.13
N LEU A 53 -1.63 9.45 -4.14
CA LEU A 53 -2.40 8.75 -3.12
C LEU A 53 -2.94 9.75 -2.11
N ASP A 54 -4.23 9.63 -1.79
CA ASP A 54 -4.87 10.31 -0.68
C ASP A 54 -4.88 9.38 0.55
N PRO A 55 -4.10 9.67 1.62
CA PRO A 55 -4.06 8.81 2.80
C PRO A 55 -5.42 8.61 3.51
N GLU A 56 -6.35 9.57 3.37
CA GLU A 56 -7.66 9.50 4.03
C GLU A 56 -8.63 8.59 3.28
N LEU A 57 -8.51 8.53 1.95
CA LEU A 57 -9.49 7.87 1.08
C LEU A 57 -8.95 6.60 0.42
N ASP A 58 -7.68 6.59 0.05
CA ASP A 58 -7.11 5.52 -0.73
C ASP A 58 -6.73 4.32 0.13
N ARG A 59 -6.89 3.15 -0.48
CA ARG A 59 -6.44 1.88 0.07
C ARG A 59 -5.63 1.17 -1.00
N VAL A 60 -4.45 0.71 -0.62
CA VAL A 60 -3.49 0.11 -1.55
C VAL A 60 -3.37 -1.38 -1.32
N ARG A 61 -3.25 -2.13 -2.42
CA ARG A 61 -2.73 -3.49 -2.35
C ARG A 61 -1.20 -3.41 -2.25
N VAL A 62 -0.64 -4.13 -1.29
CA VAL A 62 0.80 -4.24 -1.07
C VAL A 62 1.30 -5.59 -1.58
N THR A 63 2.29 -5.57 -2.48
CA THR A 63 2.91 -6.78 -3.05
C THR A 63 4.42 -6.69 -2.98
N VAL A 64 5.08 -7.67 -2.37
CA VAL A 64 6.55 -7.78 -2.39
C VAL A 64 6.96 -8.53 -3.65
N ILE A 65 7.84 -7.93 -4.48
CA ILE A 65 8.30 -8.53 -5.73
C ILE A 65 9.17 -9.76 -5.44
N GLY A 66 9.08 -10.78 -6.29
CA GLY A 66 9.89 -12.01 -6.17
C GLY A 66 9.36 -13.04 -5.17
N ARG A 67 8.21 -12.79 -4.53
CA ARG A 67 7.56 -13.71 -3.58
C ARG A 67 6.27 -14.32 -4.15
N VAL A 68 5.87 -15.47 -3.62
CA VAL A 68 4.72 -16.25 -4.10
C VAL A 68 3.45 -15.39 -4.04
N ARG A 69 2.84 -15.16 -5.20
CA ARG A 69 1.63 -14.35 -5.31
C ARG A 69 0.43 -15.15 -4.81
N ARG A 70 -0.22 -14.69 -3.73
CA ARG A 70 -1.48 -15.27 -3.28
C ARG A 70 -2.58 -15.00 -4.31
N PRO A 71 -3.58 -15.90 -4.43
CA PRO A 71 -4.75 -15.65 -5.27
C PRO A 71 -5.42 -14.33 -4.90
N PHE A 72 -5.96 -13.61 -5.89
CA PHE A 72 -6.51 -12.26 -5.72
C PHE A 72 -7.57 -12.14 -4.63
N LEU A 73 -8.33 -13.21 -4.39
CA LEU A 73 -9.37 -13.30 -3.34
C LEU A 73 -8.83 -13.19 -1.91
N PHE A 74 -7.52 -13.40 -1.71
CA PHE A 74 -6.85 -13.25 -0.41
C PHE A 74 -6.01 -11.95 -0.33
N ASP A 75 -6.12 -11.07 -1.33
CA ASP A 75 -5.44 -9.80 -1.29
C ASP A 75 -6.01 -8.93 -0.17
N ARG A 76 -5.11 -8.45 0.68
CA ARG A 76 -5.42 -7.48 1.71
C ARG A 76 -5.18 -6.07 1.17
N PHE A 77 -6.12 -5.18 1.48
CA PHE A 77 -5.97 -3.76 1.24
C PHE A 77 -5.44 -3.08 2.50
N PHE A 78 -4.50 -2.17 2.32
CA PHE A 78 -3.82 -1.46 3.38
C PHE A 78 -4.16 0.02 3.30
N GLU A 79 -4.39 0.63 4.45
CA GLU A 79 -4.41 2.08 4.62
C GLU A 79 -2.98 2.61 4.52
N VAL A 80 -2.81 3.71 3.79
CA VAL A 80 -1.52 4.41 3.70
C VAL A 80 -1.44 5.38 4.86
N VAL A 81 -0.43 5.22 5.71
CA VAL A 81 -0.20 6.11 6.86
C VAL A 81 0.96 7.05 6.53
N PRO A 82 0.73 8.37 6.50
CA PRO A 82 1.80 9.34 6.29
C PRO A 82 2.65 9.41 7.56
N LEU A 83 3.91 8.97 7.45
CA LEU A 83 4.85 8.95 8.55
C LEU A 83 5.41 10.36 8.76
N ASP A 84 5.32 10.82 10.00
CA ASP A 84 5.72 12.13 10.48
C ASP A 84 6.19 12.02 11.94
N GLU A 85 6.33 13.15 12.63
CA GLU A 85 6.76 13.23 14.02
C GLU A 85 5.87 12.45 15.01
N ARG A 86 4.65 12.04 14.61
CA ARG A 86 3.76 11.20 15.42
C ARG A 86 4.14 9.72 15.37
N HIS A 87 4.94 9.34 14.38
CA HIS A 87 5.40 7.96 14.14
C HIS A 87 6.95 7.96 14.02
N PRO A 88 7.67 8.37 15.08
CA PRO A 88 9.11 8.56 15.01
C PRO A 88 9.89 7.27 14.70
N ASP A 89 9.43 6.11 15.18
CA ASP A 89 10.13 4.84 14.94
C ASP A 89 9.90 4.34 13.51
N ALA A 90 8.67 4.47 13.00
CA ALA A 90 8.36 4.16 11.62
C ALA A 90 9.08 5.12 10.66
N LEU A 91 9.12 6.42 10.96
CA LEU A 91 9.75 7.43 10.09
C LEU A 91 11.25 7.15 9.90
N GLN A 92 11.95 6.68 10.93
CA GLN A 92 13.36 6.29 10.84
C GLN A 92 13.61 5.14 9.84
N GLN A 93 12.60 4.30 9.59
CA GLN A 93 12.67 3.22 8.60
C GLN A 93 12.33 3.68 7.17
N SER A 94 11.90 4.93 6.97
CA SER A 94 11.50 5.49 5.67
C SER A 94 12.22 6.82 5.34
N PRO A 95 13.56 6.91 5.42
CA PRO A 95 14.27 8.16 5.15
C PRO A 95 14.09 8.68 3.72
N MET A 96 13.92 7.80 2.72
CA MET A 96 13.81 8.15 1.30
C MET A 96 12.43 7.84 0.70
N GLY A 97 11.48 7.38 1.52
CA GLY A 97 10.12 7.01 1.11
C GLY A 97 9.89 5.50 1.01
N GLU A 98 10.70 4.70 1.69
CA GLU A 98 10.57 3.25 1.83
C GLU A 98 9.24 2.85 2.50
N ALA A 99 8.69 1.70 2.12
CA ALA A 99 7.49 1.17 2.74
C ALA A 99 7.80 0.52 4.09
N VAL A 100 7.10 0.95 5.14
CA VAL A 100 7.20 0.41 6.49
C VAL A 100 5.96 -0.42 6.79
N PHE A 101 6.17 -1.65 7.26
CA PHE A 101 5.08 -2.59 7.57
C PHE A 101 4.83 -2.66 9.08
N PRO A 102 3.63 -3.07 9.51
CA PRO A 102 3.34 -3.26 10.92
C PRO A 102 4.07 -4.50 11.42
N GLU A 103 4.63 -4.44 12.62
CA GLU A 103 5.27 -5.61 13.26
C GLU A 103 4.33 -6.82 13.32
N GLY A 104 3.03 -6.59 13.50
CA GLY A 104 2.01 -7.64 13.50
C GLY A 104 1.94 -8.47 12.20
N ASP A 105 2.44 -7.95 11.07
CA ASP A 105 2.47 -8.70 9.80
C ASP A 105 3.51 -9.84 9.81
N LEU A 106 4.53 -9.76 10.67
CA LEU A 106 5.50 -10.85 10.89
C LEU A 106 4.81 -12.14 11.34
N VAL A 107 3.78 -12.01 12.18
CA VAL A 107 2.99 -13.14 12.70
C VAL A 107 2.13 -13.76 11.61
N LEU A 108 1.67 -12.95 10.65
CA LEU A 108 0.80 -13.39 9.56
C LEU A 108 1.56 -14.03 8.40
N ARG A 109 2.86 -13.74 8.27
CA ARG A 109 3.72 -14.17 7.15
C ARG A 109 5.12 -14.64 7.59
N PRO A 110 5.26 -15.56 8.56
CA PRO A 110 6.56 -15.88 9.17
C PRO A 110 7.61 -16.48 8.23
N ARG A 111 7.21 -17.06 7.09
CA ARG A 111 8.13 -17.57 6.04
C ARG A 111 8.27 -16.66 4.83
N GLU A 112 7.47 -15.59 4.77
CA GLU A 112 7.35 -14.70 3.61
C GLU A 112 7.67 -13.24 3.96
N SER A 113 8.19 -12.95 5.16
CA SER A 113 8.56 -11.59 5.58
C SER A 113 9.61 -10.94 4.66
N PRO A 114 9.38 -9.72 4.16
CA PRO A 114 10.34 -8.98 3.34
C PRO A 114 11.63 -8.67 4.10
N HIS A 115 12.73 -8.56 3.37
CA HIS A 115 14.00 -8.03 3.87
C HIS A 115 14.13 -6.56 3.47
N VAL A 116 14.84 -5.77 4.28
CA VAL A 116 15.09 -4.35 3.98
C VAL A 116 15.73 -4.23 2.60
N GLY A 117 15.17 -3.36 1.76
CA GLY A 117 15.56 -3.18 0.37
C GLY A 117 14.81 -4.06 -0.64
N ASP A 118 13.99 -5.03 -0.21
CA ASP A 118 13.11 -5.78 -1.13
C ASP A 118 12.13 -4.81 -1.82
N ASP A 119 11.94 -4.94 -3.13
CA ASP A 119 11.01 -4.07 -3.85
C ASP A 119 9.55 -4.36 -3.48
N VAL A 120 8.82 -3.31 -3.13
CA VAL A 120 7.40 -3.34 -2.79
C VAL A 120 6.61 -2.55 -3.81
N VAL A 121 5.56 -3.17 -4.35
CA VAL A 121 4.56 -2.53 -5.20
C VAL A 121 3.35 -2.16 -4.37
N LEU A 122 2.99 -0.88 -4.44
CA LEU A 122 1.77 -0.31 -3.89
C LEU A 122 0.82 -0.02 -5.05
N SER A 123 -0.33 -0.68 -5.05
CA SER A 123 -1.29 -0.60 -6.13
C SER A 123 -2.62 -0.04 -5.64
N ASN A 124 -3.00 1.13 -6.15
CA ASN A 124 -4.31 1.74 -5.88
C ASN A 124 -5.32 1.50 -7.01
N VAL A 125 -5.06 0.56 -7.93
CA VAL A 125 -5.93 0.36 -9.11
C VAL A 125 -7.33 -0.11 -8.74
N ALA A 126 -7.49 -0.91 -7.69
CA ALA A 126 -8.80 -1.35 -7.25
C ALA A 126 -9.64 -0.19 -6.71
N SER A 127 -9.09 0.60 -5.78
CA SER A 127 -9.81 1.74 -5.20
C SER A 127 -10.00 2.86 -6.22
N ALA A 128 -9.03 3.13 -7.10
CA ALA A 128 -9.21 4.09 -8.20
C ALA A 128 -10.32 3.65 -9.17
N ARG A 129 -10.44 2.35 -9.48
CA ARG A 129 -11.53 1.84 -10.35
C ARG A 129 -12.87 1.81 -9.64
N LEU A 130 -12.92 1.53 -8.34
CA LEU A 130 -14.13 1.59 -7.54
C LEU A 130 -14.59 3.03 -7.29
N GLY A 131 -13.67 3.98 -7.09
CA GLY A 131 -13.96 5.40 -6.98
C GLY A 131 -14.45 6.04 -8.28
N LEU A 132 -14.16 5.42 -9.42
CA LEU A 132 -14.74 5.78 -10.73
C LEU A 132 -16.15 5.21 -10.94
N LEU A 133 -16.60 4.27 -10.11
CA LEU A 133 -17.99 3.83 -10.14
C LEU A 133 -18.80 4.82 -9.32
N ASP A 134 -19.72 5.54 -9.98
CA ASP A 134 -20.78 6.26 -9.26
C ASP A 134 -21.45 5.30 -8.28
N SER A 135 -21.72 5.79 -7.06
CA SER A 135 -22.42 5.11 -5.98
C SER A 135 -23.65 4.30 -6.46
N GLN A 136 -24.38 4.83 -7.43
CA GLN A 136 -25.53 4.15 -8.04
C GLN A 136 -25.14 2.96 -8.92
N THR A 137 -24.04 3.08 -9.67
CA THR A 137 -23.52 2.01 -10.53
C THR A 137 -22.97 0.87 -9.69
N PHE A 138 -22.24 1.19 -8.61
CA PHE A 138 -21.76 0.19 -7.66
C PHE A 138 -22.91 -0.54 -6.96
N ALA A 139 -23.93 0.19 -6.49
CA ALA A 139 -25.12 -0.40 -5.88
C ALA A 139 -25.83 -1.36 -6.85
N ARG A 140 -25.92 -1.01 -8.14
CA ARG A 140 -26.52 -1.87 -9.16
C ARG A 140 -25.74 -3.17 -9.39
N ILE A 141 -24.41 -3.09 -9.47
CA ILE A 141 -23.54 -4.27 -9.65
C ILE A 141 -23.70 -5.23 -8.46
N ILE A 142 -23.72 -4.70 -7.23
CA ILE A 142 -23.94 -5.49 -6.02
C ILE A 142 -25.32 -6.15 -6.03
N GLN A 143 -26.37 -5.42 -6.41
CA GLN A 143 -27.73 -5.99 -6.53
C GLN A 143 -27.84 -7.10 -7.58
N GLU A 144 -27.14 -6.98 -8.71
CA GLU A 144 -27.10 -8.02 -9.75
C GLU A 144 -26.39 -9.30 -9.26
N LEU A 145 -25.28 -9.15 -8.52
CA LEU A 145 -24.58 -10.29 -7.91
C LEU A 145 -25.42 -11.01 -6.84
N PHE A 146 -26.18 -10.27 -6.03
CA PHE A 146 -27.07 -10.87 -5.04
C PHE A 146 -28.31 -11.52 -5.64
N ARG A 147 -28.76 -11.08 -6.82
CA ARG A 147 -29.85 -11.75 -7.56
C ARG A 147 -29.39 -13.06 -8.18
N SER A 148 -28.22 -13.09 -8.83
CA SER A 148 -27.77 -14.32 -9.50
C SER A 148 -27.51 -15.47 -8.53
N ASN A 149 -27.24 -15.17 -7.26
CA ASN A 149 -27.00 -16.18 -6.22
C ASN A 149 -28.29 -16.68 -5.54
N ARG A 150 -29.44 -16.03 -5.73
CA ARG A 150 -30.75 -16.53 -5.26
C ARG A 150 -31.44 -17.44 -6.27
N ASP A 151 -31.08 -17.34 -7.55
CA ASP A 151 -31.62 -18.20 -8.61
C ASP A 151 -30.88 -19.56 -8.73
N SER A 152 -29.84 -19.78 -7.92
CA SER A 152 -29.03 -21.00 -7.89
C SER A 152 -29.40 -22.01 -6.79
N ASP A 153 -30.51 -21.81 -6.07
CA ASP A 153 -31.15 -22.89 -5.29
C ASP A 153 -32.31 -23.48 -6.10
N PRO A 154 -32.08 -24.51 -6.95
CA PRO A 154 -33.15 -25.39 -7.35
C PRO A 154 -33.51 -26.28 -6.16
N GLU A 155 -34.79 -26.26 -5.83
CA GLU A 155 -35.49 -27.20 -4.94
C GLU A 155 -34.91 -28.62 -5.07
N ASN A 156 -34.30 -29.14 -4.00
CA ASN A 156 -34.07 -30.56 -3.85
C ASN A 156 -35.33 -31.19 -3.25
N SER A 157 -36.13 -31.79 -4.15
CA SER A 157 -36.99 -32.98 -4.03
C SER A 157 -37.54 -33.35 -2.65
#